data_AF-A0AA48RA12-F1
#
_entry.id   AF-A0AA48RA12-F1
#
_cell.length_a   1.000
_cell.length_b   1.000
_cell.length_c   1.000
_cell.angle_alpha   90.00
_cell.angle_beta   90.00
_cell.angle_gamma   90.00
#
_symmetry.space_group_name_H-M   'P 1'
#
loop_
_entity.id
_entity.type
_entity.pdbx_description
1 polymer ?
#
loop_
_entity_poly.entity_id
_entity_poly.type
_entity_poly.pdbx_seq_one_letter_code
_entity_poly.pdbx_strand_id
1 'polypeptide(L)'
;MMSLNKFLRKVAPLSIALLLTAAPVVAAIDLHDYDNDLMRDLDKTIKYFEPDLTAQNADAAKEDAQVLLDGFKYTEGYFAKKGAQDAVDISRKGVKVISDVLTSVDSNNFEAAAAAAREAPQLCKSCHDLYKPRLAR
;
A
#
# COMPACT_ATOMS: atom_id res chain seq x y z
N MET A 1 44.72 27.52 -66.45
CA MET A 1 44.67 26.05 -66.53
C MET A 1 44.30 25.50 -65.15
N MET A 2 43.33 24.58 -65.14
CA MET A 2 42.89 23.64 -64.10
C MET A 2 43.87 23.44 -62.91
N SER A 3 43.43 23.21 -61.67
CA SER A 3 42.44 22.20 -61.31
C SER A 3 41.88 22.39 -59.89
N LEU A 4 40.56 22.33 -59.82
CA LEU A 4 39.72 22.19 -58.64
C LEU A 4 39.68 20.69 -58.27
N ASN A 5 40.16 20.28 -57.08
CA ASN A 5 39.64 19.11 -56.35
C ASN A 5 40.43 18.79 -55.08
N LYS A 6 39.74 18.82 -53.92
CA LYS A 6 39.34 17.60 -53.19
C LYS A 6 38.58 17.98 -51.93
N PHE A 7 37.26 18.01 -52.08
CA PHE A 7 36.32 17.68 -51.02
C PHE A 7 36.74 16.35 -50.37
N LEU A 8 37.17 16.38 -49.11
CA LEU A 8 37.28 15.18 -48.29
C LEU A 8 36.74 15.44 -46.88
N ARG A 9 35.42 15.32 -46.80
CA ARG A 9 34.66 14.62 -45.76
C ARG A 9 35.46 14.27 -44.50
N LYS A 10 35.23 15.03 -43.42
CA LYS A 10 35.36 14.50 -42.05
C LYS A 10 33.96 14.39 -41.46
N VAL A 11 33.28 13.30 -41.82
CA VAL A 11 32.03 12.91 -41.16
C VAL A 11 32.45 12.35 -39.81
N ALA A 12 32.29 13.13 -38.74
CA ALA A 12 32.47 12.63 -37.39
C ALA A 12 31.35 11.62 -37.11
N PRO A 13 31.64 10.40 -36.63
CA PRO A 13 30.60 9.42 -36.34
C PRO A 13 29.80 9.89 -35.12
N LEU A 14 28.52 10.19 -35.36
CA LEU A 14 27.51 10.43 -34.33
C LEU A 14 27.33 9.12 -33.54
N SER A 15 28.06 8.99 -32.44
CA SER A 15 27.90 7.87 -31.50
C SER A 15 26.59 8.06 -30.75
N ILE A 16 25.51 7.43 -31.23
CA ILE A 16 24.26 7.30 -30.49
C ILE A 16 24.52 6.30 -29.36
N ALA A 17 24.90 6.80 -28.19
CA ALA A 17 24.89 6.03 -26.96
C ALA A 17 23.42 5.82 -26.57
N LEU A 18 22.87 4.66 -26.93
CA LEU A 18 21.57 4.19 -26.45
C LEU A 18 21.73 3.87 -24.95
N LEU A 19 21.49 4.88 -24.11
CA LEU A 19 21.34 4.69 -22.66
C LEU A 19 20.10 3.84 -22.45
N LEU A 20 20.27 2.51 -22.34
CA LEU A 20 19.26 1.65 -21.76
C LEU A 20 19.11 2.08 -20.29
N THR A 21 18.13 2.93 -20.03
CA THR A 21 17.62 3.11 -18.68
C THR A 21 16.97 1.79 -18.30
N ALA A 22 17.66 0.99 -17.49
CA ALA A 22 17.05 -0.14 -16.81
C ALA A 22 16.03 0.45 -15.83
N ALA A 23 14.80 0.68 -16.31
CA ALA A 23 13.69 0.91 -15.41
C ALA A 23 13.58 -0.34 -14.53
N PRO A 24 13.48 -0.19 -13.20
CA PRO A 24 13.21 -1.34 -12.36
C PRO A 24 11.88 -1.94 -12.82
N VAL A 25 11.96 -3.12 -13.42
CA VAL A 25 10.78 -3.96 -13.63
C VAL A 25 10.36 -4.37 -12.24
N VAL A 26 9.41 -3.66 -11.64
CA VAL A 26 8.70 -4.16 -10.46
C VAL A 26 8.03 -5.44 -10.96
N ALA A 27 8.61 -6.60 -10.61
CA ALA A 27 7.99 -7.87 -10.91
C ALA A 27 6.59 -7.82 -10.31
N ALA A 28 5.57 -8.04 -11.13
CA ALA A 28 4.20 -8.10 -10.65
C ALA A 28 4.15 -9.18 -9.57
N ILE A 29 3.84 -8.79 -8.33
CA ILE A 29 3.69 -9.74 -7.24
C ILE A 29 2.47 -10.60 -7.57
N ASP A 30 2.67 -11.92 -7.60
CA ASP A 30 1.58 -12.85 -7.77
C ASP A 30 0.74 -12.89 -6.49
N LEU A 31 -0.52 -12.46 -6.60
CA LEU A 31 -1.48 -12.36 -5.49
C LEU A 31 -2.62 -13.39 -5.58
N HIS A 32 -2.52 -14.41 -6.44
CA HIS A 32 -3.59 -15.40 -6.57
C HIS A 32 -3.86 -16.20 -5.27
N ASP A 33 -2.84 -16.32 -4.43
CA ASP A 33 -2.85 -16.99 -3.13
C ASP A 33 -3.18 -16.06 -1.97
N TYR A 34 -3.51 -14.79 -2.24
CA TYR A 34 -3.94 -13.85 -1.21
C TYR A 34 -5.36 -14.15 -0.75
N ASP A 35 -5.61 -14.04 0.56
CA ASP A 35 -6.90 -14.33 1.15
C ASP A 35 -7.93 -13.24 0.82
N ASN A 36 -8.72 -13.49 -0.23
CA ASN A 36 -9.78 -12.58 -0.67
C ASN A 36 -10.98 -12.56 0.29
N ASP A 37 -11.22 -13.65 1.03
CA ASP A 37 -12.32 -13.70 2.00
C ASP A 37 -11.99 -12.87 3.23
N LEU A 38 -10.75 -12.92 3.71
CA LEU A 38 -10.24 -11.99 4.71
C LEU A 38 -10.45 -10.55 4.28
N MET A 39 -10.07 -10.17 3.05
CA MET A 39 -10.27 -8.78 2.58
C MET A 39 -11.75 -8.37 2.53
N ARG A 40 -12.66 -9.30 2.23
CA ARG A 40 -14.11 -9.04 2.26
C ARG A 40 -14.60 -8.81 3.69
N ASP A 41 -14.04 -9.50 4.66
CA ASP A 41 -14.38 -9.31 6.07
C ASP A 41 -13.81 -7.98 6.60
N LEU A 42 -12.56 -7.64 6.26
CA LEU A 42 -12.00 -6.33 6.58
C LEU A 42 -12.81 -5.17 5.97
N ASP A 43 -13.30 -5.31 4.72
CA ASP A 43 -14.17 -4.31 4.09
C ASP A 43 -15.54 -4.15 4.78
N LYS A 44 -16.05 -5.19 5.43
CA LYS A 44 -17.27 -5.09 6.25
C LYS A 44 -16.95 -4.40 7.57
N THR A 45 -15.96 -4.91 8.30
CA THR A 45 -15.55 -4.42 9.62
C THR A 45 -15.20 -2.93 9.59
N ILE A 46 -14.40 -2.50 8.60
CA ILE A 46 -13.94 -1.10 8.55
C ILE A 46 -15.10 -0.08 8.41
N LYS A 47 -16.28 -0.50 7.93
CA LYS A 47 -17.46 0.36 7.81
C LYS A 47 -18.14 0.63 9.13
N TYR A 48 -17.99 -0.25 10.12
CA TYR A 48 -18.62 -0.15 11.44
C TYR A 48 -17.66 0.34 12.52
N PHE A 49 -16.36 0.18 12.30
CA PHE A 49 -15.35 0.50 13.29
C PHE A 49 -15.39 1.95 13.84
N GLU A 50 -15.34 2.98 13.00
CA GLU A 50 -15.48 4.37 13.47
C GLU A 50 -16.90 4.66 14.04
N PRO A 51 -18.00 4.20 13.40
CA PRO A 51 -19.33 4.31 13.98
C PRO A 51 -19.46 3.73 15.39
N ASP A 52 -18.93 2.54 15.68
CA ASP A 52 -19.00 1.92 17.00
C ASP A 52 -18.20 2.71 18.05
N LEU A 53 -17.04 3.26 17.66
CA LEU A 53 -16.28 4.19 18.50
C LEU A 53 -17.08 5.46 18.80
N THR A 54 -17.74 6.03 17.79
CA THR A 54 -18.56 7.25 17.93
C THR A 54 -19.79 7.00 18.81
N ALA A 55 -20.38 5.80 18.72
CA ALA A 55 -21.47 5.35 19.56
C ALA A 55 -21.03 4.96 20.99
N GLN A 56 -19.72 5.03 21.29
CA GLN A 56 -19.11 4.57 22.55
C GLN A 56 -19.42 3.09 22.86
N ASN A 57 -19.60 2.28 21.82
CA ASN A 57 -19.83 0.85 21.93
C ASN A 57 -18.49 0.13 22.09
N ALA A 58 -17.99 0.08 23.33
CA ALA A 58 -16.65 -0.44 23.63
C ALA A 58 -16.46 -1.89 23.17
N ASP A 59 -17.46 -2.75 23.35
CA ASP A 59 -17.36 -4.17 23.03
C ASP A 59 -17.28 -4.37 21.51
N ALA A 60 -18.17 -3.75 20.74
CA ALA A 60 -18.13 -3.84 19.28
C ALA A 60 -16.86 -3.19 18.70
N ALA A 61 -16.45 -2.03 19.23
CA ALA A 61 -15.21 -1.39 18.79
C ALA A 61 -13.98 -2.27 19.04
N LYS A 62 -13.94 -3.03 20.13
CA LYS A 62 -12.85 -3.97 20.43
C LYS A 62 -12.91 -5.21 19.52
N GLU A 63 -14.10 -5.73 19.23
CA GLU A 63 -14.28 -6.82 18.27
C GLU A 63 -13.80 -6.41 16.87
N ASP A 64 -14.24 -5.27 16.37
CA ASP A 64 -13.83 -4.71 15.09
C ASP A 64 -12.31 -4.44 15.05
N ALA A 65 -11.75 -3.84 16.11
CA ALA A 65 -10.32 -3.61 16.21
C ALA A 65 -9.53 -4.91 16.13
N GLN A 66 -9.99 -5.99 16.78
CA GLN A 66 -9.30 -7.26 16.75
C GLN A 66 -9.25 -7.85 15.34
N VAL A 67 -10.38 -7.79 14.60
CA VAL A 67 -10.44 -8.23 13.19
C VAL A 67 -9.46 -7.43 12.32
N LEU A 68 -9.45 -6.10 12.46
CA LEU A 68 -8.53 -5.23 11.70
C LEU A 68 -7.06 -5.49 12.05
N LEU A 69 -6.75 -5.69 13.34
CA LEU A 69 -5.40 -5.98 13.82
C LEU A 69 -4.87 -7.28 13.22
N ASP A 70 -5.68 -8.33 13.22
CA ASP A 70 -5.30 -9.62 12.65
C ASP A 70 -5.17 -9.55 11.13
N GLY A 71 -6.04 -8.77 10.47
CA GLY A 71 -5.93 -8.46 9.04
C GLY A 71 -4.60 -7.79 8.67
N PHE A 72 -4.19 -6.76 9.42
CA PHE A 72 -2.91 -6.10 9.17
C PHE A 72 -1.72 -7.01 9.46
N LYS A 73 -1.76 -7.85 10.50
CA LYS A 73 -0.69 -8.83 10.78
C LYS A 73 -0.57 -9.90 9.71
N TYR A 74 -1.70 -10.40 9.21
CA TYR A 74 -1.72 -11.31 8.07
C TYR A 74 -1.08 -10.66 6.85
N THR A 75 -1.50 -9.43 6.53
CA THR A 75 -1.00 -8.66 5.39
C THR A 75 0.51 -8.45 5.50
N GLU A 76 1.01 -8.05 6.67
CA GLU A 76 2.45 -7.92 6.94
C GLU A 76 3.19 -9.23 6.64
N GLY A 77 2.74 -10.34 7.23
CA GLY A 77 3.40 -11.64 7.08
C GLY A 77 3.35 -12.18 5.65
N TYR A 78 2.26 -11.92 4.92
CA TYR A 78 2.12 -12.30 3.53
C TYR A 78 3.11 -11.53 2.63
N PHE A 79 3.10 -10.21 2.72
CA PHE A 79 3.93 -9.36 1.85
C PHE A 79 5.41 -9.41 2.21
N ALA A 80 5.76 -9.70 3.47
CA ALA A 80 7.15 -9.97 3.87
C ALA A 80 7.74 -11.17 3.11
N LYS A 81 6.96 -12.25 2.92
CA LYS A 81 7.40 -13.43 2.15
C LYS A 81 7.55 -13.15 0.66
N LYS A 82 6.81 -12.16 0.14
CA LYS A 82 6.87 -11.71 -1.26
C LYS A 82 7.96 -10.63 -1.50
N GLY A 83 8.64 -10.16 -0.46
CA GLY A 83 9.66 -9.12 -0.56
C GLY A 83 9.11 -7.71 -0.81
N ALA A 84 7.85 -7.45 -0.45
CA ALA A 84 7.16 -6.19 -0.73
C ALA A 84 7.21 -5.25 0.48
N GLN A 85 8.31 -4.52 0.63
CA GLN A 85 8.57 -3.75 1.85
C GLN A 85 7.57 -2.61 2.10
N ASP A 86 7.07 -1.98 1.03
CA ASP A 86 6.04 -0.94 1.12
C ASP A 86 4.73 -1.46 1.73
N ALA A 87 4.25 -2.63 1.32
CA ALA A 87 3.07 -3.27 1.90
C ALA A 87 3.31 -3.70 3.36
N VAL A 88 4.53 -4.19 3.67
CA VAL A 88 4.95 -4.50 5.06
C VAL A 88 4.87 -3.24 5.92
N ASP A 89 5.38 -2.11 5.45
CA ASP A 89 5.42 -0.86 6.20
C ASP A 89 4.02 -0.27 6.39
N ILE A 90 3.17 -0.31 5.35
CA ILE A 90 1.74 0.06 5.45
C ILE A 90 1.04 -0.80 6.49
N SER A 91 1.27 -2.11 6.48
CA SER A 91 0.64 -3.06 7.40
C SER A 91 1.05 -2.81 8.85
N ARG A 92 2.34 -2.55 9.10
CA ARG A 92 2.85 -2.18 10.43
C ARG A 92 2.25 -0.88 10.95
N LYS A 93 2.08 0.11 10.06
CA LYS A 93 1.38 1.35 10.41
C LYS A 93 -0.07 1.06 10.80
N GLY A 94 -0.74 0.15 10.08
CA GLY A 94 -2.08 -0.33 10.43
C GLY A 94 -2.14 -0.97 11.82
N VAL A 95 -1.23 -1.91 12.12
CA VAL A 95 -1.09 -2.52 13.46
C VAL A 95 -0.94 -1.46 14.55
N LYS A 96 -0.09 -0.45 14.33
CA LYS A 96 0.10 0.64 15.28
C LYS A 96 -1.18 1.45 15.49
N VAL A 97 -1.83 1.88 14.40
CA VAL A 97 -3.09 2.66 14.46
C VAL A 97 -4.15 1.93 15.27
N ILE A 98 -4.38 0.65 14.99
CA ILE A 98 -5.40 -0.13 15.70
C ILE A 98 -5.03 -0.33 17.19
N SER A 99 -3.74 -0.50 17.50
CA SER A 99 -3.27 -0.60 18.89
C SER A 99 -3.45 0.71 19.67
N ASP A 100 -3.22 1.86 19.02
CA ASP A 100 -3.45 3.19 19.60
C ASP A 100 -4.95 3.42 19.86
N VAL A 101 -5.82 2.94 18.96
CA VAL A 101 -7.28 2.97 19.14
C VAL A 101 -7.69 2.15 20.36
N LEU A 102 -7.22 0.90 20.48
CA LEU A 102 -7.51 0.04 21.63
C LEU A 102 -7.08 0.68 22.96
N THR A 103 -5.88 1.27 22.99
CA THR A 103 -5.38 2.00 24.16
C THR A 103 -6.30 3.17 24.54
N SER A 104 -6.83 3.88 23.54
CA SER A 104 -7.76 5.00 23.75
C SER A 104 -9.12 4.51 24.25
N VAL A 105 -9.64 3.40 23.72
CA VAL A 105 -10.88 2.76 24.21
C VAL A 105 -10.73 2.30 25.66
N ASP A 106 -9.61 1.64 26.01
CA ASP A 106 -9.34 1.19 27.38
C ASP A 106 -9.22 2.34 28.37
N SER A 107 -8.86 3.53 27.88
CA SER A 107 -8.82 4.76 28.67
C SER A 107 -10.14 5.55 28.66
N ASN A 108 -11.22 4.97 28.12
CA ASN A 108 -12.53 5.62 27.90
C ASN A 108 -12.46 6.90 27.04
N ASN A 109 -11.42 7.06 26.22
CA ASN A 109 -11.22 8.20 25.35
C ASN A 109 -11.69 7.90 23.92
N PHE A 110 -13.02 7.80 23.76
CA PHE A 110 -13.65 7.47 22.48
C PHE A 110 -13.46 8.52 21.40
N GLU A 111 -13.30 9.80 21.77
CA GLU A 111 -13.02 10.87 20.81
C GLU A 111 -11.64 10.68 20.17
N ALA A 112 -10.60 10.43 20.97
CA ALA A 112 -9.26 10.14 20.46
C ALA A 112 -9.25 8.82 19.66
N ALA A 113 -9.99 7.81 20.13
CA ALA A 113 -10.12 6.53 19.45
C ALA A 113 -10.73 6.70 18.04
N ALA A 114 -11.86 7.40 17.92
CA ALA A 114 -12.51 7.67 16.64
C ALA A 114 -11.62 8.52 15.72
N ALA A 115 -10.91 9.52 16.26
CA ALA A 115 -9.97 10.32 15.48
C ALA A 115 -8.82 9.49 14.89
N ALA A 116 -8.25 8.56 15.67
CA ALA A 116 -7.20 7.66 15.21
C ALA A 116 -7.72 6.63 14.19
N ALA A 117 -8.94 6.11 14.38
CA ALA A 117 -9.55 5.10 13.52
C ALA A 117 -9.71 5.55 12.06
N ARG A 118 -9.85 6.86 11.81
CA ARG A 118 -9.95 7.44 10.45
C ARG A 118 -8.72 7.21 9.58
N GLU A 119 -7.58 6.88 10.17
CA GLU A 119 -6.36 6.54 9.42
C GLU A 119 -6.46 5.15 8.77
N ALA A 120 -7.17 4.19 9.39
CA ALA A 120 -7.21 2.82 8.91
C ALA A 120 -7.75 2.69 7.46
N PRO A 121 -8.88 3.32 7.07
CA PRO A 121 -9.34 3.31 5.68
C PRO A 121 -8.31 3.89 4.68
N GLN A 122 -7.52 4.88 5.09
CA GLN A 122 -6.48 5.47 4.23
C GLN A 122 -5.33 4.50 3.99
N LEU A 123 -4.96 3.73 5.01
CA LEU A 123 -3.96 2.67 4.88
C LEU A 123 -4.45 1.56 3.95
N CYS A 124 -5.69 1.09 4.13
CA CYS A 124 -6.31 0.12 3.22
C CYS A 124 -6.26 0.61 1.77
N LYS A 125 -6.63 1.88 1.54
CA LYS A 125 -6.58 2.51 0.22
C LYS A 125 -5.15 2.55 -0.33
N SER A 126 -4.18 2.96 0.47
CA SER A 126 -2.78 3.08 0.02
C SER A 126 -2.20 1.75 -0.46
N CYS A 127 -2.52 0.65 0.24
CA CYS A 127 -2.12 -0.70 -0.19
C CYS A 127 -2.88 -1.11 -1.48
N HIS A 128 -4.18 -0.84 -1.56
CA HIS A 128 -4.99 -1.19 -2.73
C HIS A 128 -4.57 -0.41 -3.99
N ASP A 129 -4.14 0.83 -3.88
CA ASP A 129 -3.65 1.60 -5.04
C ASP A 129 -2.39 0.96 -5.66
N LEU A 130 -1.57 0.29 -4.85
CA LEU A 130 -0.34 -0.40 -5.27
C LEU A 130 -0.61 -1.82 -5.77
N TYR A 131 -1.41 -2.58 -5.01
CA TYR A 131 -1.52 -4.04 -5.13
C TYR A 131 -2.86 -4.52 -5.68
N LYS A 132 -3.83 -3.62 -5.82
CA LYS A 132 -5.11 -3.88 -6.49
C LYS A 132 -5.29 -2.90 -7.65
N PRO A 133 -4.34 -2.85 -8.62
CA PRO A 133 -4.53 -2.01 -9.79
C PRO A 133 -5.85 -2.40 -10.44
N ARG A 134 -6.69 -1.39 -10.69
CA ARG A 134 -7.97 -1.59 -11.36
C ARG A 134 -7.69 -2.37 -12.64
N LEU A 135 -8.31 -3.54 -12.80
CA LEU A 135 -8.66 -3.98 -14.14
C LEU A 135 -9.30 -2.75 -14.78
N ALA A 136 -8.70 -2.24 -15.86
CA ALA A 136 -9.20 -1.07 -16.57
C ALA A 136 -10.72 -1.24 -16.71
N ARG A 137 -11.45 -0.21 -16.31
CA ARG A 137 -12.92 -0.16 -16.43
C ARG A 137 -13.35 -0.60 -17.82
#